data_AF-A0A371DT18-F1
#
_entry.id   AF-A0A371DT18-F1
#
_cell.length_a   1.000
_cell.length_b   1.000
_cell.length_c   1.000
_cell.angle_alpha   90.00
_cell.angle_beta   90.00
_cell.angle_gamma   90.00
#
_symmetry.space_group_name_H-M   'P 1'
#
loop_
_entity.id
_entity.type
_entity.pdbx_description
1 polymer ?
#
loop_
_entity_poly.entity_id
_entity_poly.type
_entity_poly.pdbx_seq_one_letter_code
_entity_poly.pdbx_strand_id
1 'polypeptide(L)'
;MRLYGNIVLLLLSATVLGITAYWGSIFLPNIHHDYTIFGLIIPSFTILIILVGFQWSTPRTEAAFLFILGVLWLTMAAWTTDIIGNTQCDGLTDQTVPTKSGSLAARNWCYEMRVVQAFSWMIFCLYAIFLWILISLTSRAKALGRPYAWAEPIIELPWFGQYPGYPESQYPQSGMYQMPYAYPAGQPMSMGYPGGAQVNPGYVIQQNPGHSVVIQPGVGGQPPTITQIPGSVSSV
;
A
#
# COMPACT_ATOMS: atom_id res chain seq x y z
N MET A 1 -7.76 -2.41 -6.46
CA MET A 1 -6.41 -2.19 -7.07
C MET A 1 -5.38 -3.20 -6.57
N ARG A 2 -5.23 -3.39 -5.24
CA ARG A 2 -4.27 -4.34 -4.64
C ARG A 2 -4.36 -5.77 -5.20
N LEU A 3 -5.57 -6.32 -5.31
CA LEU A 3 -5.79 -7.66 -5.88
C LEU A 3 -5.31 -7.78 -7.33
N TYR A 4 -5.69 -6.84 -8.20
CA TYR A 4 -5.25 -6.84 -9.61
C TYR A 4 -3.73 -6.66 -9.74
N GLY A 5 -3.13 -5.79 -8.92
CA GLY A 5 -1.68 -5.62 -8.88
C GLY A 5 -0.95 -6.90 -8.48
N ASN A 6 -1.43 -7.59 -7.45
CA ASN A 6 -0.86 -8.87 -7.01
C ASN A 6 -1.04 -9.98 -8.05
N ILE A 7 -2.15 -10.02 -8.78
CA ILE A 7 -2.37 -10.98 -9.87
C ILE A 7 -1.35 -10.77 -10.98
N VAL A 8 -1.13 -9.51 -11.40
CA VAL A 8 -0.13 -9.18 -12.42
C VAL A 8 1.26 -9.61 -11.95
N LEU A 9 1.65 -9.26 -10.72
CA LEU A 9 2.94 -9.64 -10.16
C LEU A 9 3.10 -11.17 -10.05
N LEU A 10 2.03 -11.90 -9.71
CA LEU A 10 2.05 -13.36 -9.64
C LEU A 10 2.29 -13.98 -11.02
N LEU A 11 1.59 -13.50 -12.06
CA LEU A 11 1.77 -14.00 -13.42
C LEU A 11 3.20 -13.72 -13.94
N LEU A 12 3.70 -12.50 -13.73
CA LEU A 12 5.07 -12.13 -14.14
C LEU A 12 6.13 -12.90 -13.34
N SER A 13 5.90 -13.18 -12.06
CA SER A 13 6.83 -13.99 -11.25
C SER A 13 6.80 -15.46 -11.68
N ALA A 14 5.62 -15.99 -12.05
CA ALA A 14 5.46 -17.36 -12.53
C ALA A 14 6.14 -17.59 -13.88
N THR A 15 6.13 -16.60 -14.79
CA THR A 15 6.86 -16.71 -16.07
C THR A 15 8.37 -16.81 -15.84
N VAL A 16 8.93 -15.97 -14.97
CA VAL A 16 10.36 -16.03 -14.62
C VAL A 16 10.69 -17.35 -13.92
N LEU A 17 9.84 -17.80 -12.98
CA LEU A 17 10.02 -19.10 -12.31
C LEU A 17 10.04 -20.26 -13.31
N GLY A 18 9.17 -20.24 -14.34
CA GLY A 18 9.13 -21.28 -15.36
C GLY A 18 10.43 -21.38 -16.14
N ILE A 19 11.00 -20.23 -16.53
CA ILE A 19 12.28 -20.18 -17.25
C ILE A 19 13.43 -20.64 -16.34
N THR A 20 13.48 -20.15 -15.09
CA THR A 20 14.57 -20.51 -14.17
C THR A 20 14.46 -21.96 -13.68
N ALA A 21 13.27 -22.54 -13.61
CA ALA A 21 13.05 -23.96 -13.39
C ALA A 21 13.54 -24.82 -14.55
N TYR A 22 13.30 -24.38 -15.79
CA TYR A 22 13.87 -25.02 -16.97
C TYR A 22 15.40 -25.00 -16.91
N TRP A 23 16.02 -23.85 -16.60
CA TRP A 23 17.47 -23.74 -16.38
C TRP A 23 17.96 -24.66 -15.26
N GLY A 24 17.24 -24.73 -14.14
CA GLY A 24 17.54 -25.66 -13.05
C GLY A 24 17.58 -27.12 -13.53
N SER A 25 16.68 -27.49 -14.46
CA SER A 25 16.66 -28.84 -15.01
C SER A 25 17.86 -29.16 -15.92
N ILE A 26 18.50 -28.17 -16.55
CA ILE A 26 19.58 -28.39 -17.54
C ILE A 26 20.98 -28.00 -17.05
N PHE A 27 21.11 -27.04 -16.12
CA PHE A 27 22.38 -26.46 -15.69
C PHE A 27 22.83 -26.95 -14.30
N LEU A 28 21.90 -27.30 -13.40
CA LEU A 28 22.27 -27.86 -12.09
C LEU A 28 22.82 -29.30 -12.23
N PRO A 29 23.85 -29.68 -11.45
CA PRO A 29 24.46 -28.90 -10.37
C PRO A 29 25.72 -28.08 -10.75
N ASN A 30 26.35 -28.31 -11.91
CA ASN A 30 27.74 -27.90 -12.13
C ASN A 30 27.94 -26.66 -13.02
N ILE A 31 26.88 -26.16 -13.67
CA ILE A 31 26.98 -25.09 -14.68
C ILE A 31 26.11 -23.92 -14.23
N HIS A 32 26.64 -22.69 -14.20
CA HIS A 32 25.89 -21.47 -13.83
C HIS A 32 25.03 -21.62 -12.55
N HIS A 33 25.56 -22.37 -11.57
CA HIS A 33 24.85 -22.83 -10.39
C HIS A 33 24.25 -21.69 -9.57
N ASP A 34 25.07 -20.70 -9.24
CA ASP A 34 24.69 -19.63 -8.29
C ASP A 34 23.58 -18.75 -8.85
N TYR A 35 23.69 -18.38 -10.12
CA TYR A 35 22.67 -17.60 -10.81
C TYR A 35 21.38 -18.39 -10.98
N THR A 36 21.46 -19.68 -11.31
CA THR A 36 20.26 -20.53 -11.48
C THR A 36 19.50 -20.70 -10.16
N ILE A 37 20.22 -20.90 -9.04
CA ILE A 37 19.61 -21.00 -7.71
C ILE A 37 18.98 -19.68 -7.29
N PHE A 38 19.68 -18.57 -7.47
CA PHE A 38 19.12 -17.24 -7.22
C PHE A 38 17.86 -16.99 -8.07
N GLY A 39 17.91 -17.44 -9.32
CA GLY A 39 16.84 -17.59 -10.30
C GLY A 39 15.57 -18.27 -9.79
N LEU A 40 15.72 -19.30 -8.96
CA LEU A 40 14.62 -20.07 -8.41
C LEU A 40 14.07 -19.44 -7.12
N ILE A 41 14.97 -18.94 -6.26
CA ILE A 41 14.61 -18.46 -4.93
C ILE A 41 13.76 -17.19 -5.01
N ILE A 42 14.16 -16.19 -5.80
CA ILE A 42 13.45 -14.90 -5.83
C ILE A 42 11.99 -15.03 -6.26
N PRO A 43 11.67 -15.63 -7.42
CA PRO A 43 10.28 -15.75 -7.84
C PRO A 43 9.48 -16.66 -6.90
N SER A 44 10.08 -17.73 -6.34
CA SER A 44 9.41 -18.58 -5.35
C SER A 44 9.07 -17.82 -4.06
N PHE A 45 10.03 -17.04 -3.54
CA PHE A 45 9.83 -16.21 -2.37
C PHE A 45 8.79 -15.12 -2.63
N THR A 46 8.81 -14.52 -3.82
CA THR A 46 7.81 -13.54 -4.25
C THR A 46 6.40 -14.13 -4.23
N ILE A 47 6.20 -15.32 -4.80
CA ILE A 47 4.91 -16.01 -4.81
C ILE A 47 4.46 -16.31 -3.38
N LEU A 48 5.35 -16.84 -2.53
CA LEU A 48 5.03 -17.13 -1.14
C LEU A 48 4.56 -15.88 -0.39
N ILE A 49 5.30 -14.77 -0.51
CA ILE A 49 4.96 -13.51 0.15
C ILE A 49 3.63 -12.94 -0.36
N ILE A 50 3.32 -13.06 -1.65
CA ILE A 50 2.02 -12.65 -2.20
C ILE A 50 0.89 -13.49 -1.57
N LEU A 51 1.07 -14.81 -1.47
CA LEU A 51 0.06 -15.71 -0.89
C LEU A 51 -0.18 -15.42 0.59
N VAL A 52 0.88 -15.20 1.38
CA VAL A 52 0.78 -14.86 2.81
C VAL A 52 0.21 -13.46 3.01
N GLY A 53 0.63 -12.49 2.19
CA GLY A 53 0.20 -11.10 2.29
C GLY A 53 -1.29 -10.86 2.01
N PHE A 54 -2.00 -11.84 1.45
CA PHE A 54 -3.45 -11.79 1.33
C PHE A 54 -4.19 -11.96 2.66
N GLN A 55 -3.59 -12.65 3.63
CA GLN A 55 -4.29 -13.00 4.86
C GLN A 55 -4.23 -11.87 5.89
N TRP A 56 -3.06 -11.25 6.08
CA TRP A 56 -2.84 -10.19 7.06
C TRP A 56 -1.84 -9.18 6.49
N SER A 57 -2.29 -7.94 6.26
CA SER A 57 -1.38 -6.87 5.82
C SER A 57 -1.66 -5.54 6.47
N THR A 58 -0.59 -4.96 7.03
CA THR A 58 -0.53 -3.57 7.50
C THR A 58 0.36 -2.76 6.54
N PRO A 59 0.16 -1.45 6.39
CA PRO A 59 0.99 -0.62 5.52
C PRO A 59 2.49 -0.71 5.87
N ARG A 60 2.83 -0.85 7.16
CA ARG A 60 4.22 -1.00 7.61
C ARG A 60 4.85 -2.30 7.09
N THR A 61 4.16 -3.43 7.26
CA THR A 61 4.68 -4.73 6.80
C THR A 61 4.73 -4.80 5.28
N GLU A 62 3.71 -4.26 4.61
CA GLU A 62 3.66 -4.23 3.15
C GLU A 62 4.77 -3.36 2.56
N ALA A 63 5.07 -2.19 3.14
CA ALA A 63 6.21 -1.38 2.72
C ALA A 63 7.55 -2.12 2.83
N ALA A 64 7.76 -2.85 3.93
CA ALA A 64 8.98 -3.65 4.12
C ALA A 64 9.10 -4.76 3.05
N PHE A 65 8.02 -5.49 2.78
CA PHE A 65 8.04 -6.55 1.77
C PHE A 65 8.19 -6.00 0.35
N LEU A 66 7.48 -4.94 -0.02
CA LEU A 66 7.62 -4.28 -1.33
C LEU A 66 9.04 -3.79 -1.55
N PHE A 67 9.69 -3.24 -0.51
CA PHE A 67 11.08 -2.81 -0.60
C PHE A 67 12.04 -3.98 -0.77
N ILE A 68 11.96 -5.01 0.08
CA ILE A 68 12.84 -6.18 0.01
C ILE A 68 12.68 -6.91 -1.33
N LEU A 69 11.44 -7.18 -1.75
CA LEU A 69 11.17 -7.81 -3.04
C LEU A 69 11.64 -6.94 -4.20
N GLY A 70 11.42 -5.62 -4.14
CA GLY A 70 11.93 -4.68 -5.14
C GLY A 70 13.45 -4.79 -5.28
N VAL A 71 14.20 -4.78 -4.17
CA VAL A 71 15.66 -4.93 -4.20
C VAL A 71 16.07 -6.29 -4.78
N LEU A 72 15.42 -7.39 -4.40
CA LEU A 72 15.74 -8.72 -4.94
C LEU A 72 15.53 -8.80 -6.46
N TRP A 73 14.43 -8.23 -6.96
CA TRP A 73 14.15 -8.17 -8.41
C TRP A 73 15.12 -7.25 -9.15
N LEU A 74 15.53 -6.13 -8.53
CA LEU A 74 16.59 -5.26 -9.06
C LEU A 74 17.92 -6.00 -9.14
N THR A 75 18.29 -6.76 -8.11
CA THR A 75 19.52 -7.55 -8.10
C THR A 75 19.50 -8.61 -9.21
N MET A 76 18.37 -9.29 -9.43
CA MET A 76 18.21 -10.22 -10.54
C MET A 76 18.36 -9.53 -11.90
N ALA A 77 17.74 -8.36 -12.08
CA ALA A 77 17.87 -7.56 -13.29
C ALA A 77 19.31 -7.07 -13.52
N ALA A 78 20.04 -6.68 -12.48
CA ALA A 78 21.44 -6.28 -12.58
C ALA A 78 22.35 -7.48 -12.89
N TRP A 79 22.18 -8.60 -12.21
CA TRP A 79 23.00 -9.80 -12.41
C TRP A 79 22.77 -10.43 -13.78
N THR A 80 21.53 -10.51 -14.26
CA THR A 80 21.23 -10.91 -15.65
C THR A 80 21.97 -10.03 -16.66
N THR A 81 22.03 -8.72 -16.41
CA THR A 81 22.72 -7.76 -17.28
C THR A 81 24.23 -8.01 -17.30
N ASP A 82 24.82 -8.32 -16.15
CA ASP A 82 26.26 -8.61 -16.03
C ASP A 82 26.66 -9.89 -16.77
N ILE A 83 25.83 -10.95 -16.69
CA ILE A 83 26.09 -12.22 -17.38
C ILE A 83 26.03 -12.08 -18.90
N ILE A 84 25.01 -11.40 -19.44
CA ILE A 84 24.82 -11.27 -20.89
C ILE A 84 25.70 -10.17 -21.50
N GLY A 85 25.92 -9.09 -20.73
CA GLY A 85 26.55 -7.86 -21.21
C GLY A 85 25.79 -7.21 -22.38
N ASN A 86 26.56 -6.58 -23.29
CA ASN A 86 26.02 -5.87 -24.46
C ASN A 86 25.93 -6.76 -25.71
N THR A 87 25.97 -8.08 -25.54
CA THR A 87 25.91 -9.03 -26.67
C THR A 87 24.52 -9.04 -27.32
N GLN A 88 24.51 -9.08 -28.66
CA GLN A 88 23.29 -9.22 -29.46
C GLN A 88 23.03 -10.71 -29.73
N CYS A 89 21.87 -11.21 -29.33
CA CYS A 89 21.54 -12.63 -29.44
C CYS A 89 21.52 -13.15 -30.89
N ASP A 90 21.25 -12.28 -31.88
CA ASP A 90 21.25 -12.64 -33.30
C ASP A 90 22.65 -12.97 -33.85
N GLY A 91 23.72 -12.49 -33.20
CA GLY A 91 25.09 -12.75 -33.61
C GLY A 91 25.66 -14.10 -33.16
N LEU A 92 24.94 -14.88 -32.34
CA LEU A 92 25.42 -16.13 -31.73
C LEU A 92 24.97 -17.37 -32.52
N THR A 93 25.31 -17.45 -33.81
CA THR A 93 24.83 -18.52 -34.71
C THR A 93 25.49 -19.88 -34.43
N ASP A 94 26.81 -19.92 -34.24
CA ASP A 94 27.58 -21.18 -34.14
C ASP A 94 28.09 -21.47 -32.71
N GLN A 95 27.65 -20.67 -31.72
CA GLN A 95 28.06 -20.84 -30.34
C GLN A 95 27.08 -21.72 -29.57
N THR A 96 27.61 -22.54 -28.66
CA THR A 96 26.80 -23.40 -27.80
C THR A 96 27.19 -23.25 -26.33
N VAL A 97 26.19 -23.30 -25.45
CA VAL A 97 26.36 -23.31 -23.99
C VAL A 97 26.31 -24.76 -23.52
N PRO A 98 27.25 -25.21 -22.68
CA PRO A 98 27.24 -26.57 -22.14
C PRO A 98 26.07 -26.75 -21.17
N THR A 99 25.46 -27.93 -21.18
CA THR A 99 24.43 -28.38 -20.23
C THR A 99 24.87 -29.69 -19.59
N LYS A 100 24.18 -30.16 -18.56
CA LYS A 100 24.54 -31.41 -17.87
C LYS A 100 24.46 -32.67 -18.75
N SER A 101 23.69 -32.63 -19.85
CA SER A 101 23.44 -33.79 -20.73
C SER A 101 23.71 -33.52 -22.21
N GLY A 102 24.35 -32.40 -22.56
CA GLY A 102 24.59 -32.00 -23.94
C GLY A 102 24.96 -30.53 -24.08
N SER A 103 24.59 -29.90 -25.18
CA SER A 103 24.77 -28.47 -25.41
C SER A 103 23.49 -27.83 -25.93
N LEU A 104 23.33 -26.53 -25.66
CA LEU A 104 22.21 -25.73 -26.11
C LEU A 104 22.74 -24.56 -26.96
N ALA A 105 22.02 -24.18 -28.01
CA ALA A 105 22.40 -23.06 -28.86
C ALA A 105 22.48 -21.76 -28.04
N ALA A 106 23.63 -21.09 -28.05
CA ALA A 106 23.86 -19.91 -27.22
C ALA A 106 22.90 -18.75 -27.56
N ARG A 107 22.41 -18.70 -28.81
CA ARG A 107 21.33 -17.80 -29.23
C ARG A 107 20.05 -17.99 -28.41
N ASN A 108 19.60 -19.23 -28.23
CA ASN A 108 18.37 -19.52 -27.48
C ASN A 108 18.53 -19.13 -26.00
N TRP A 109 19.67 -19.47 -25.42
CA TRP A 109 20.01 -19.08 -24.04
C TRP A 109 20.03 -17.56 -23.87
N CYS A 110 20.63 -16.84 -24.83
CA CYS A 110 20.67 -15.39 -24.81
C CYS A 110 19.26 -14.78 -24.84
N TYR A 111 18.35 -15.28 -25.67
CA TYR A 111 16.97 -14.78 -25.68
C TYR A 111 16.25 -15.06 -24.36
N GLU A 112 16.37 -16.26 -23.81
CA GLU A 112 15.75 -16.59 -22.51
C GLU A 112 16.28 -15.67 -21.40
N MET A 113 17.59 -15.42 -21.38
CA MET A 113 18.22 -14.51 -20.44
C MET A 113 17.75 -13.05 -20.61
N ARG A 114 17.59 -12.57 -21.85
CA ARG A 114 17.02 -11.24 -22.14
C ARG A 114 15.56 -11.12 -21.71
N VAL A 115 14.77 -12.19 -21.86
CA VAL A 115 13.41 -12.25 -21.36
C VAL A 115 13.42 -12.10 -19.84
N VAL A 116 14.20 -12.91 -19.12
CA VAL A 116 14.29 -12.79 -17.65
C VAL A 116 14.76 -11.40 -17.22
N GLN A 117 15.72 -10.80 -17.92
CA GLN A 117 16.17 -9.43 -17.67
C GLN A 117 15.01 -8.42 -17.79
N ALA A 118 14.25 -8.45 -18.89
CA ALA A 118 13.16 -7.52 -19.14
C ALA A 118 12.02 -7.67 -18.13
N PHE A 119 11.60 -8.91 -17.84
CA PHE A 119 10.57 -9.17 -16.84
C PHE A 119 11.02 -8.75 -15.44
N SER A 120 12.30 -8.97 -15.08
CA SER A 120 12.84 -8.56 -13.78
C SER A 120 12.83 -7.04 -13.60
N TRP A 121 13.22 -6.28 -14.62
CA TRP A 121 13.11 -4.82 -14.62
C TRP A 121 11.67 -4.34 -14.50
N MET A 122 10.75 -4.97 -15.24
CA MET A 122 9.32 -4.64 -15.17
C MET A 122 8.76 -4.88 -13.77
N ILE A 123 9.05 -6.04 -13.17
CA ILE A 123 8.59 -6.39 -11.82
C ILE A 123 9.18 -5.42 -10.78
N PHE A 124 10.47 -5.08 -10.88
CA PHE A 124 11.09 -4.07 -10.03
C PHE A 124 10.36 -2.72 -10.13
N CYS A 125 10.11 -2.22 -11.34
CA CYS A 125 9.40 -0.97 -11.56
C CYS A 125 7.99 -0.99 -10.95
N LEU A 126 7.26 -2.11 -11.08
CA LEU A 126 5.94 -2.28 -10.46
C LEU A 126 6.04 -2.23 -8.93
N TYR A 127 7.02 -2.91 -8.33
CA TYR A 127 7.26 -2.84 -6.89
C TYR A 127 7.60 -1.42 -6.42
N ALA A 128 8.45 -0.70 -7.16
CA ALA A 128 8.80 0.68 -6.85
C ALA A 128 7.58 1.62 -6.92
N ILE A 129 6.73 1.46 -7.95
CA ILE A 129 5.49 2.23 -8.08
C ILE A 129 4.53 1.90 -6.93
N PHE A 130 4.33 0.62 -6.61
CA PHE A 130 3.46 0.22 -5.49
C PHE A 130 3.96 0.74 -4.15
N LEU A 131 5.28 0.67 -3.90
CA LEU A 131 5.91 1.22 -2.71
C LEU A 131 5.65 2.73 -2.62
N TRP A 132 5.87 3.45 -3.72
CA TRP A 132 5.65 4.89 -3.78
C TRP A 132 4.18 5.26 -3.53
N ILE A 133 3.23 4.55 -4.13
CA ILE A 133 1.79 4.75 -3.90
C ILE A 133 1.45 4.50 -2.43
N LEU A 134 1.93 3.39 -1.84
CA LEU A 134 1.64 3.03 -0.45
C LEU A 134 2.15 4.11 0.50
N ILE A 135 3.40 4.55 0.34
CA ILE A 135 3.99 5.62 1.17
C ILE A 135 3.20 6.91 1.01
N SER A 136 2.86 7.29 -0.23
CA SER A 136 2.12 8.52 -0.54
C SER A 136 0.73 8.54 0.12
N LEU A 137 -0.03 7.45 0.00
CA LEU A 137 -1.38 7.35 0.55
C LEU A 137 -1.37 7.28 2.08
N THR A 138 -0.47 6.46 2.66
CA THR A 138 -0.40 6.29 4.12
C THR A 138 0.08 7.58 4.80
N SER A 139 1.01 8.31 4.17
CA SER A 139 1.48 9.61 4.68
C SER A 139 0.39 10.67 4.62
N ARG A 140 -0.42 10.69 3.55
CA ARG A 140 -1.59 11.57 3.43
C ARG A 140 -2.64 11.26 4.51
N ALA A 141 -2.94 9.99 4.75
CA ALA A 141 -3.89 9.58 5.80
C ALA A 141 -3.42 10.03 7.20
N LYS A 142 -2.11 9.94 7.48
CA LYS A 142 -1.54 10.44 8.73
C LYS A 142 -1.65 11.96 8.86
N ALA A 143 -1.35 12.70 7.79
CA ALA A 143 -1.46 14.16 7.76
C ALA A 143 -2.91 14.65 7.97
N LEU A 144 -3.89 13.84 7.58
CA LEU A 144 -5.32 14.13 7.72
C LEU A 144 -5.93 13.69 9.06
N GLY A 145 -5.09 13.35 10.06
CA GLY A 145 -5.53 13.15 11.43
C GLY A 145 -5.70 11.69 11.89
N ARG A 146 -5.24 10.70 11.12
CA ARG A 146 -5.12 9.30 11.60
C ARG A 146 -3.70 8.99 12.10
N PRO A 147 -3.41 9.12 13.41
CA PRO A 147 -2.06 8.93 13.94
C PRO A 147 -1.54 7.49 13.77
N TYR A 148 -2.42 6.50 13.74
CA TYR A 148 -2.10 5.08 13.66
C TYR A 148 -2.22 4.47 12.26
N ALA A 149 -2.33 5.28 11.19
CA ALA A 149 -2.52 4.82 9.81
C ALA A 149 -1.51 3.76 9.34
N TRP A 150 -0.28 3.73 9.88
CA TRP A 150 0.74 2.73 9.53
C TRP A 150 0.58 1.36 10.20
N ALA A 151 -0.13 1.31 11.33
CA ALA A 151 -0.34 0.11 12.13
C ALA A 151 -1.72 -0.50 11.94
N GLU A 152 -2.68 0.29 11.44
CA GLU A 152 -4.03 -0.15 11.13
C GLU A 152 -4.04 -1.17 9.96
N PRO A 153 -5.01 -2.11 9.93
CA PRO A 153 -5.19 -3.01 8.81
C PRO A 153 -5.44 -2.22 7.53
N ILE A 154 -4.81 -2.64 6.42
CA ILE A 154 -4.98 -1.98 5.11
C ILE A 154 -6.45 -1.84 4.71
N ILE A 155 -7.32 -2.75 5.12
CA ILE A 155 -8.76 -2.71 4.76
C ILE A 155 -9.47 -1.50 5.39
N GLU A 156 -9.00 -1.02 6.55
CA GLU A 156 -9.65 0.04 7.33
C GLU A 156 -9.20 1.46 6.98
N LEU A 157 -8.18 1.61 6.11
CA LEU A 157 -7.73 2.91 5.68
C LEU A 157 -8.66 3.46 4.58
N PRO A 158 -9.04 4.75 4.66
CA PRO A 158 -9.78 5.39 3.59
C PRO A 158 -8.89 5.48 2.35
N TRP A 159 -9.10 4.57 1.41
CA TRP A 159 -8.42 4.59 0.12
C TRP A 159 -9.05 5.66 -0.80
N PHE A 160 -8.50 5.79 -2.00
CA PHE A 160 -8.90 6.74 -3.06
C PHE A 160 -10.34 7.30 -2.92
N GLY A 161 -10.45 8.61 -2.60
CA GLY A 161 -11.71 9.35 -2.65
C GLY A 161 -12.50 9.45 -1.34
N GLN A 162 -12.12 8.74 -0.27
CA GLN A 162 -12.78 8.90 1.03
C GLN A 162 -12.16 10.07 1.80
N TYR A 163 -12.94 11.16 1.97
CA TYR A 163 -12.55 12.30 2.80
C TYR A 163 -12.49 11.87 4.27
N PRO A 164 -11.40 12.17 5.01
CA PRO A 164 -11.33 11.90 6.44
C PRO A 164 -12.37 12.76 7.16
N GLY A 165 -13.30 12.11 7.85
CA GLY A 165 -14.36 12.76 8.63
C GLY A 165 -15.79 12.41 8.23
N TYR A 166 -16.01 11.66 7.14
CA TYR A 166 -17.33 11.07 6.90
C TYR A 166 -17.41 9.70 7.60
N PRO A 167 -18.35 9.49 8.54
CA PRO A 167 -18.56 8.18 9.13
C PRO A 167 -19.14 7.28 8.03
N GLU A 168 -18.30 6.41 7.47
CA GLU A 168 -18.81 5.29 6.71
C GLU A 168 -19.42 4.31 7.71
N SER A 169 -20.72 4.49 7.89
CA SER A 169 -21.61 3.61 8.62
C SER A 169 -21.63 2.24 7.94
N GLN A 170 -20.67 1.36 8.25
CA GLN A 170 -20.87 -0.08 8.14
C GLN A 170 -19.75 -0.87 8.82
N TYR A 171 -20.16 -1.55 9.89
CA TYR A 171 -19.54 -2.61 10.71
C TYR A 171 -19.02 -2.23 12.11
N PRO A 172 -19.46 -2.97 13.16
CA PRO A 172 -19.21 -2.64 14.54
C PRO A 172 -17.79 -3.02 14.92
N GLN A 173 -16.99 -2.01 15.25
CA GLN A 173 -15.69 -2.20 15.88
C GLN A 173 -15.91 -2.75 17.30
N SER A 174 -15.91 -4.07 17.43
CA SER A 174 -15.71 -4.74 18.71
C SER A 174 -14.27 -4.48 19.16
N GLY A 175 -14.09 -3.57 20.11
CA GLY A 175 -12.75 -3.18 20.54
C GLY A 175 -12.72 -2.28 21.77
N MET A 176 -13.40 -2.70 22.85
CA MET A 176 -13.00 -2.52 24.26
C MET A 176 -12.02 -1.38 24.56
N TYR A 177 -12.52 -0.23 25.00
CA TYR A 177 -12.00 0.53 26.15
C TYR A 177 -13.15 1.40 26.71
N GLN A 178 -14.15 0.73 27.28
CA GLN A 178 -15.19 1.35 28.08
C GLN A 178 -14.59 1.60 29.48
N MET A 179 -14.10 2.81 29.72
CA MET A 179 -13.75 3.25 31.08
C MET A 179 -15.04 3.39 31.91
N PRO A 180 -15.19 2.63 33.01
CA PRO A 180 -16.40 2.63 33.80
C PRO A 180 -16.29 3.68 34.91
N TYR A 181 -17.08 4.74 34.83
CA TYR A 181 -17.47 5.49 36.03
C TYR A 181 -19.00 5.52 36.10
N ALA A 182 -19.52 4.61 36.93
CA ALA A 182 -20.89 4.56 37.41
C ALA A 182 -21.03 5.55 38.58
N TYR A 183 -22.04 6.45 38.61
CA TYR A 183 -23.30 6.41 39.40
C TYR A 183 -23.90 7.85 39.38
N PRO A 184 -25.17 8.12 39.78
CA PRO A 184 -26.45 7.45 39.58
C PRO A 184 -27.53 8.34 38.92
N ALA A 185 -28.60 7.70 38.45
CA ALA A 185 -29.89 8.32 38.13
C ALA A 185 -30.58 8.90 39.39
N GLY A 186 -31.16 10.10 39.28
CA GLY A 186 -32.08 10.64 40.29
C GLY A 186 -32.44 12.14 40.24
N GLN A 187 -33.39 12.52 39.35
CA GLN A 187 -34.38 13.63 39.52
C GLN A 187 -33.85 15.11 39.59
N PRO A 188 -34.70 16.16 39.59
CA PRO A 188 -35.42 16.74 38.42
C PRO A 188 -35.23 18.28 38.30
N MET A 189 -35.04 18.86 37.11
CA MET A 189 -35.20 20.33 36.86
C MET A 189 -35.58 20.57 35.38
N SER A 190 -36.83 20.91 35.06
CA SER A 190 -37.41 22.27 35.06
C SER A 190 -37.21 23.02 33.73
N MET A 191 -38.23 22.92 32.85
CA MET A 191 -38.82 23.96 31.98
C MET A 191 -37.92 24.93 31.17
N GLY A 192 -38.02 24.86 29.82
CA GLY A 192 -37.63 25.97 28.93
C GLY A 192 -37.55 25.61 27.43
N TYR A 193 -38.67 25.80 26.71
CA TYR A 193 -39.00 25.86 25.27
C TYR A 193 -37.93 25.85 24.12
N PRO A 194 -38.33 25.51 22.87
CA PRO A 194 -37.59 24.76 21.86
C PRO A 194 -36.96 25.61 20.74
N GLY A 195 -35.90 25.09 20.11
CA GLY A 195 -35.36 25.72 18.90
C GLY A 195 -34.24 24.93 18.22
N GLY A 196 -34.62 24.12 17.23
CA GLY A 196 -33.82 23.93 16.01
C GLY A 196 -32.57 23.06 16.10
N ALA A 197 -32.77 21.74 16.12
CA ALA A 197 -31.85 20.84 15.43
C ALA A 197 -32.10 20.96 13.93
N GLN A 198 -31.13 21.45 13.15
CA GLN A 198 -31.07 21.13 11.72
C GLN A 198 -29.64 21.28 11.18
N VAL A 199 -29.06 20.12 10.91
CA VAL A 199 -27.78 19.91 10.24
C VAL A 199 -28.05 20.02 8.73
N ASN A 200 -27.46 21.03 8.04
CA ASN A 200 -27.57 21.21 6.59
C ASN A 200 -26.24 21.79 6.03
N PRO A 201 -25.75 21.38 4.83
CA PRO A 201 -24.43 21.74 4.33
C PRO A 201 -24.47 23.11 3.66
N GLY A 202 -24.28 24.16 4.46
CA GLY A 202 -24.31 25.54 4.00
C GLY A 202 -24.43 26.49 5.18
N TYR A 203 -23.37 26.58 6.00
CA TYR A 203 -23.35 27.46 7.17
C TYR A 203 -23.26 28.93 6.72
N VAL A 204 -24.41 29.53 6.42
CA VAL A 204 -24.55 30.99 6.46
C VAL A 204 -24.98 31.33 7.88
N ILE A 205 -24.03 31.83 8.68
CA ILE A 205 -24.31 32.22 10.06
C ILE A 205 -25.09 33.53 10.02
N GLN A 206 -26.38 33.47 10.35
CA GLN A 206 -27.20 34.66 10.49
C GLN A 206 -26.84 35.33 11.83
N GLN A 207 -25.98 36.35 11.78
CA GLN A 207 -25.58 37.12 12.95
C GLN A 207 -26.73 38.04 13.37
N ASN A 208 -27.16 37.95 14.63
CA ASN A 208 -28.11 38.91 15.17
C ASN A 208 -27.40 40.26 15.40
N PRO A 209 -27.97 41.39 14.95
CA PRO A 209 -27.39 42.72 15.19
C PRO A 209 -27.13 42.95 16.68
N GLY A 210 -25.94 43.44 17.04
CA GLY A 210 -25.54 43.69 18.43
C GLY A 210 -24.97 42.48 19.18
N HIS A 211 -24.81 41.31 18.53
CA HIS A 211 -24.16 40.14 19.11
C HIS A 211 -22.81 39.86 18.46
N SER A 212 -21.82 39.47 19.27
CA SER A 212 -20.54 38.93 18.79
C SER A 212 -20.67 37.42 18.56
N VAL A 213 -20.13 36.94 17.45
CA VAL A 213 -20.12 35.51 17.12
C VAL A 213 -18.81 34.90 17.60
N VAL A 214 -18.89 33.95 18.53
CA VAL A 214 -17.74 33.15 18.97
C VAL A 214 -17.86 31.77 18.34
N ILE A 215 -16.85 31.41 17.54
CA ILE A 215 -16.75 30.10 16.91
C ILE A 215 -15.67 29.33 17.67
N GLN A 216 -16.06 28.30 18.43
CA GLN A 216 -15.11 27.40 19.07
C GLN A 216 -14.86 26.18 18.16
N PRO A 217 -13.60 25.93 17.74
CA PRO A 217 -13.26 24.74 16.99
C PRO A 217 -13.57 23.48 17.80
N GLY A 218 -14.33 22.54 17.23
CA GLY A 218 -14.64 21.27 17.87
C GLY A 218 -13.38 20.41 18.02
N VAL A 219 -13.21 19.80 19.19
CA VAL A 219 -12.10 18.87 19.44
C VAL A 219 -12.46 17.50 18.87
N GLY A 220 -11.57 16.92 18.06
CA GLY A 220 -11.74 15.54 17.55
C GLY A 220 -12.77 15.35 16.44
N GLY A 221 -12.96 16.35 15.56
CA GLY A 221 -13.89 16.25 14.42
C GLY A 221 -15.36 16.51 14.77
N GLN A 222 -15.65 16.95 16.00
CA GLN A 222 -16.96 17.44 16.38
C GLN A 222 -17.31 18.74 15.63
N PRO A 223 -18.59 18.98 15.31
CA PRO A 223 -19.02 20.23 14.69
C PRO A 223 -18.66 21.43 15.61
N PRO A 224 -18.27 22.57 15.03
CA PRO A 224 -17.91 23.76 15.80
C PRO A 224 -19.13 24.24 16.61
N THR A 225 -18.90 24.61 17.86
CA THR A 225 -19.93 25.24 18.68
C THR A 225 -19.95 26.72 18.36
N ILE A 226 -21.12 27.22 17.94
CA ILE A 226 -21.33 28.63 17.59
C ILE A 226 -22.17 29.26 18.69
N THR A 227 -21.61 30.24 19.36
CA THR A 227 -22.29 30.96 20.45
C THR A 227 -22.34 32.45 20.09
N GLN A 228 -23.52 33.05 20.12
CA GLN A 228 -23.69 34.49 19.95
C GLN A 228 -23.80 35.15 21.32
N ILE A 229 -22.86 36.03 21.66
CA ILE A 229 -22.81 36.72 22.95
C ILE A 229 -23.30 38.17 22.75
N PRO A 230 -24.27 38.68 23.55
CA PRO A 230 -24.67 40.08 23.48
C PRO A 230 -23.47 41.00 23.73
N GLY A 231 -23.22 41.94 22.81
CA GLY A 231 -22.17 42.95 22.98
C GLY A 231 -22.69 44.08 23.88
N SER A 232 -22.00 44.36 24.99
CA SER A 232 -22.27 45.58 25.76
C SER A 232 -21.65 46.77 25.04
N VAL A 233 -22.48 47.64 24.47
CA VAL A 233 -22.05 48.94 23.93
C VAL A 233 -22.00 49.92 25.11
N SER A 234 -20.81 50.25 25.61
CA SER A 234 -20.64 51.41 26.49
C SER A 234 -20.49 52.65 25.61
N SER A 235 -21.52 53.48 25.54
CA SER A 235 -21.41 54.83 25.01
C SER A 235 -20.60 55.69 25.98
N VAL A 236 -19.52 56.30 25.49
CA VAL A 236 -18.76 57.36 26.19
C VAL A 236 -19.57 58.65 26.19
#